data_AF-A0A382YYB2-F1
#
_entry.id   AF-A0A382YYB2-F1
#
_cell.length_a   1.000
_cell.length_b   1.000
_cell.length_c   1.000
_cell.angle_alpha   90.00
_cell.angle_beta   90.00
_cell.angle_gamma   90.00
#
_symmetry.space_group_name_H-M   'P 1'
#
loop_
_entity.id
_entity.type
_entity.pdbx_description
1 polymer ?
#
loop_
_entity_poly.entity_id
_entity_poly.type
_entity_poly.pdbx_seq_one_letter_code
_entity_poly.pdbx_strand_id
1 'polypeptide(L)'
;MAEMKFKFNSKLNFQLDAIKSTVELFEGSAVEVESFPDFVDGINSNKLGISREEIFENLKDIQERNGIEKSSRDSMDFSVEMETGTGKTYVYIRTILELYRAYGFRKFIVLVPSVAIREGVKKSLENTKDQMREIYERETYSFYE
;
A
#
# COMPACT_ATOMS: atom_id res chain seq x y z
N MET A 1 19.76 19.84 -20.79
CA MET A 1 19.76 18.42 -21.20
C MET A 1 18.45 17.81 -20.74
N ALA A 2 17.76 17.03 -21.58
CA ALA A 2 16.53 16.36 -21.14
C ALA A 2 16.90 15.31 -20.08
N GLU A 3 16.39 15.45 -18.87
CA GLU A 3 16.53 14.44 -17.82
C GLU A 3 15.87 13.15 -18.29
N MET A 4 16.63 12.05 -18.32
CA MET A 4 16.12 10.74 -18.69
C MET A 4 15.22 10.24 -17.55
N LYS A 5 13.90 10.41 -17.69
CA LYS A 5 12.92 9.90 -16.72
C LYS A 5 12.65 8.42 -16.98
N PHE A 6 12.95 7.57 -16.00
CA PHE A 6 12.55 6.17 -16.03
C PHE A 6 11.03 6.07 -15.99
N LYS A 7 10.41 5.47 -17.02
CA LYS A 7 8.98 5.13 -17.01
C LYS A 7 8.80 3.71 -16.50
N PHE A 8 8.13 3.54 -15.36
CA PHE A 8 7.76 2.22 -14.88
C PHE A 8 6.53 1.72 -15.64
N ASN A 9 6.49 0.43 -15.97
CA ASN A 9 5.30 -0.18 -16.55
C ASN A 9 4.26 -0.42 -15.44
N SER A 10 3.20 0.40 -15.39
CA SER A 10 2.15 0.32 -14.38
C SER A 10 1.13 -0.80 -14.60
N LYS A 11 1.24 -1.56 -15.69
CA LYS A 11 0.23 -2.52 -16.15
C LYS A 11 0.68 -3.99 -16.04
N LEU A 12 1.72 -4.27 -15.26
CA LEU A 12 2.17 -5.65 -15.04
C LEU A 12 1.19 -6.38 -14.12
N ASN A 13 0.54 -7.44 -14.63
CA ASN A 13 -0.52 -8.15 -13.91
C ASN A 13 -0.07 -8.61 -12.52
N PHE A 14 1.09 -9.27 -12.40
CA PHE A 14 1.60 -9.73 -11.11
C PHE A 14 1.81 -8.60 -10.09
N GLN A 15 2.08 -7.36 -10.54
CA GLN A 15 2.17 -6.21 -9.64
C GLN A 15 0.77 -5.76 -9.21
N LEU A 16 -0.17 -5.70 -10.15
CA LEU A 16 -1.56 -5.35 -9.89
C LEU A 16 -2.24 -6.37 -8.97
N ASP A 17 -1.96 -7.66 -9.15
CA ASP A 17 -2.51 -8.75 -8.35
C ASP A 17 -2.00 -8.68 -6.91
N ALA A 18 -0.72 -8.35 -6.71
CA ALA A 18 -0.14 -8.13 -5.38
C ALA A 18 -0.77 -6.90 -4.70
N ILE A 19 -0.89 -5.77 -5.42
CA ILE A 19 -1.53 -4.56 -4.90
C ILE A 19 -2.98 -4.86 -4.50
N LYS A 20 -3.74 -5.46 -5.41
CA LYS A 20 -5.15 -5.83 -5.21
C LYS A 20 -5.32 -6.74 -3.99
N SER A 21 -4.50 -7.79 -3.89
CA SER A 21 -4.55 -8.72 -2.76
C SER A 21 -4.34 -7.98 -1.44
N THR A 22 -3.42 -7.01 -1.36
CA THR A 22 -3.21 -6.25 -0.12
C THR A 22 -4.34 -5.25 0.17
N VAL A 23 -4.96 -4.66 -0.85
CA VAL A 23 -6.08 -3.72 -0.65
C VAL A 23 -7.33 -4.45 -0.18
N GLU A 24 -7.62 -5.62 -0.76
CA GLU A 24 -8.82 -6.41 -0.39
C GLU A 24 -8.76 -7.02 1.00
N LEU A 25 -7.57 -7.08 1.64
CA LEU A 25 -7.48 -7.45 3.06
C LEU A 25 -8.39 -6.58 3.95
N PHE A 26 -8.57 -5.32 3.56
CA PHE A 26 -9.36 -4.34 4.30
C PHE A 26 -10.74 -4.08 3.68
N GLU A 27 -11.20 -4.96 2.78
CA GLU A 27 -12.52 -4.85 2.15
C GLU A 27 -13.63 -4.80 3.22
N GLY A 28 -14.58 -3.89 3.02
CA GLY A 28 -15.63 -3.58 4.01
C GLY A 28 -15.28 -2.41 4.94
N SER A 29 -14.01 -1.99 5.03
CA SER A 29 -13.65 -0.77 5.75
C SER A 29 -14.28 0.43 5.04
N ALA A 30 -15.20 1.13 5.69
CA ALA A 30 -15.81 2.32 5.10
C ALA A 30 -14.74 3.41 4.87
N VAL A 31 -14.85 4.15 3.77
CA VAL A 31 -14.14 5.42 3.61
C VAL A 31 -14.65 6.35 4.70
N GLU A 32 -13.78 6.81 5.60
CA GLU A 32 -14.12 7.93 6.46
C GLU A 32 -14.39 9.15 5.57
N VAL A 33 -15.67 9.40 5.26
CA VAL A 33 -16.13 10.71 4.83
C VAL A 33 -15.81 11.64 5.98
N GLU A 34 -15.10 12.75 5.72
CA GLU A 34 -14.59 13.68 6.73
C GLU A 34 -15.72 14.26 7.62
N SER A 35 -16.22 13.47 8.57
CA SER A 35 -16.94 13.94 9.72
C SER A 35 -15.87 14.50 10.64
N PHE A 36 -15.79 15.84 10.65
CA PHE A 36 -15.00 16.71 11.54
C PHE A 36 -13.79 16.05 12.19
N PRO A 37 -12.55 16.50 11.90
CA PRO A 37 -11.36 15.87 12.44
C PRO A 37 -11.52 15.66 13.95
N ASP A 38 -11.53 14.40 14.37
CA ASP A 38 -11.37 13.98 15.75
C ASP A 38 -9.99 14.49 16.19
N PHE A 39 -9.90 15.79 16.51
CA PHE A 39 -8.73 16.46 17.04
C PHE A 39 -8.56 16.02 18.50
N VAL A 40 -8.29 14.74 18.68
CA VAL A 40 -7.64 14.26 19.89
C VAL A 40 -6.14 14.39 19.60
N ASP A 41 -5.51 15.39 20.22
CA ASP A 41 -4.07 15.69 20.14
C ASP A 41 -3.49 16.02 18.74
N GLY A 42 -4.33 16.35 17.76
CA GLY A 42 -3.87 16.69 16.40
C GLY A 42 -3.33 15.50 15.59
N ILE A 43 -3.57 14.27 16.07
CA ILE A 43 -3.15 13.05 15.40
C ILE A 43 -4.34 12.41 14.69
N ASN A 44 -4.42 12.58 13.37
CA ASN A 44 -5.33 11.81 12.54
C ASN A 44 -4.73 10.40 12.32
N SER A 45 -5.35 9.37 12.88
CA SER A 45 -4.90 7.96 12.85
C SER A 45 -5.73 7.17 11.84
N ASN A 46 -5.12 6.20 11.15
CA ASN A 46 -5.90 5.29 10.30
C ASN A 46 -6.86 4.49 11.18
N LYS A 47 -8.16 4.57 10.91
CA LYS A 47 -9.18 3.74 11.59
C LYS A 47 -9.54 2.55 10.72
N LEU A 48 -9.61 1.37 11.32
CA LEU A 48 -10.13 0.18 10.67
C LEU A 48 -11.64 0.15 10.83
N GLY A 49 -12.38 0.16 9.72
CA GLY A 49 -13.84 0.10 9.72
C GLY A 49 -14.41 -1.31 9.86
N ILE A 50 -13.54 -2.32 9.99
CA ILE A 50 -13.87 -3.74 10.08
C ILE A 50 -13.14 -4.41 11.24
N SER A 51 -13.71 -5.51 11.72
CA SER A 51 -13.17 -6.35 12.79
C SER A 51 -11.96 -7.18 12.32
N ARG A 52 -11.22 -7.75 13.28
CA ARG A 52 -10.10 -8.65 12.97
C ARG A 52 -10.58 -9.94 12.31
N GLU A 53 -11.76 -10.40 12.71
CA GLU A 53 -12.44 -11.56 12.17
C GLU A 53 -12.78 -11.34 10.68
N GLU A 54 -13.29 -10.16 10.32
CA GLU A 54 -13.54 -9.79 8.92
C GLU A 54 -12.24 -9.74 8.10
N ILE A 55 -11.16 -9.14 8.63
CA ILE A 55 -9.85 -9.14 7.97
C ILE A 55 -9.34 -10.58 7.75
N PHE A 56 -9.57 -11.47 8.72
CA PHE A 56 -9.14 -12.86 8.62
C PHE A 56 -9.94 -13.66 7.60
N GLU A 57 -11.24 -13.40 7.46
CA GLU A 57 -12.05 -14.00 6.39
C GLU A 57 -11.61 -13.46 5.01
N ASN A 58 -11.40 -12.14 4.88
CA ASN A 58 -10.84 -11.54 3.66
C ASN A 58 -9.51 -12.21 3.28
N LEU A 59 -8.62 -12.43 4.25
CA LEU A 59 -7.34 -13.12 4.02
C LEU A 59 -7.55 -14.53 3.43
N LYS A 60 -8.47 -15.31 3.97
CA LYS A 60 -8.73 -16.68 3.49
C LYS A 60 -9.25 -16.70 2.06
N ASP A 61 -10.10 -15.75 1.69
CA ASP A 61 -10.63 -15.61 0.33
C ASP A 61 -9.53 -15.22 -0.66
N ILE A 62 -8.64 -14.30 -0.25
CA ILE A 62 -7.46 -13.90 -1.03
C ILE A 62 -6.51 -15.08 -1.21
N GLN A 63 -6.25 -15.85 -0.14
CA GLN A 63 -5.39 -17.04 -0.18
C GLN A 63 -5.95 -18.08 -1.15
N GLU A 64 -7.25 -18.41 -1.05
CA GLU A 64 -7.91 -19.37 -1.94
C GLU A 64 -7.79 -18.97 -3.41
N ARG A 65 -8.11 -17.71 -3.73
CA ARG A 65 -8.03 -17.20 -5.10
C ARG A 65 -6.60 -17.20 -5.65
N ASN A 66 -5.61 -17.01 -4.80
CA ASN A 66 -4.19 -17.04 -5.17
C ASN A 66 -3.57 -18.46 -5.10
N GLY A 67 -4.36 -19.49 -4.76
CA GLY A 67 -3.86 -20.86 -4.64
C GLY A 67 -2.89 -21.07 -3.46
N ILE A 68 -3.02 -20.26 -2.41
CA ILE A 68 -2.21 -20.32 -1.19
C ILE A 68 -3.00 -21.08 -0.11
N GLU A 69 -2.30 -21.89 0.70
CA GLU A 69 -2.92 -22.58 1.84
C GLU A 69 -3.53 -21.56 2.82
N LYS A 70 -4.78 -21.80 3.23
CA LYS A 70 -5.49 -20.91 4.15
C LYS A 70 -4.83 -20.90 5.52
N SER A 71 -4.64 -19.72 6.07
CA SER A 71 -4.08 -19.54 7.42
C SER A 71 -5.00 -20.14 8.49
N SER A 72 -4.40 -20.78 9.49
CA SER A 72 -5.12 -21.38 10.62
C SER A 72 -5.32 -20.43 11.81
N ARG A 73 -4.66 -19.27 11.79
CA ARG A 73 -4.69 -18.27 12.86
C ARG A 73 -4.80 -16.86 12.28
N ASP A 74 -5.49 -16.00 13.00
CA ASP A 74 -5.57 -14.57 12.74
C ASP A 74 -4.31 -13.88 13.28
N SER A 75 -3.34 -13.62 12.40
CA SER A 75 -2.28 -12.63 12.67
C SER A 75 -2.65 -11.32 11.99
N MET A 76 -2.30 -10.19 12.62
CA MET A 76 -2.29 -8.88 11.95
C MET A 76 -0.97 -8.63 11.20
N ASP A 77 -0.22 -9.70 10.97
CA ASP A 77 1.03 -9.73 10.22
C ASP A 77 0.79 -10.52 8.94
N PHE A 78 0.97 -9.85 7.79
CA PHE A 78 0.71 -10.40 6.47
C PHE A 78 1.95 -10.30 5.59
N SER A 79 2.10 -11.25 4.67
CA SER A 79 3.27 -11.36 3.80
C SER A 79 2.88 -11.29 2.34
N VAL A 80 3.61 -10.47 1.58
CA VAL A 80 3.57 -10.44 0.11
C VAL A 80 4.93 -10.90 -0.42
N GLU A 81 4.96 -12.14 -0.89
CA GLU A 81 6.16 -12.73 -1.48
C GLU A 81 6.31 -12.30 -2.94
N MET A 82 7.50 -11.84 -3.29
CA MET A 82 7.80 -11.42 -4.66
C MET A 82 9.27 -11.68 -4.94
N GLU A 83 9.56 -12.23 -6.11
CA GLU A 83 10.92 -12.49 -6.58
C GLU A 83 11.71 -11.18 -6.73
N THR A 84 13.03 -11.27 -6.59
CA THR A 84 13.93 -10.13 -6.80
C THR A 84 13.79 -9.58 -8.22
N GLY A 85 13.91 -8.25 -8.37
CA GLY A 85 13.76 -7.60 -9.69
C GLY A 85 12.32 -7.43 -10.20
N THR A 86 11.30 -7.92 -9.49
CA THR A 86 9.89 -7.77 -9.90
C THR A 86 9.24 -6.43 -9.47
N GLY A 87 9.99 -5.56 -8.79
CA GLY A 87 9.52 -4.22 -8.44
C GLY A 87 8.71 -4.14 -7.14
N LYS A 88 9.04 -4.95 -6.13
CA LYS A 88 8.44 -4.90 -4.77
C LYS A 88 8.31 -3.46 -4.22
N THR A 89 9.33 -2.62 -4.44
CA THR A 89 9.32 -1.20 -4.05
C THR A 89 8.19 -0.43 -4.71
N TYR A 90 8.01 -0.59 -6.02
CA TYR A 90 6.94 0.06 -6.77
C TYR A 90 5.56 -0.44 -6.32
N VAL A 91 5.44 -1.74 -6.05
CA VAL A 91 4.22 -2.36 -5.56
C VAL A 91 3.78 -1.77 -4.23
N TYR A 92 4.62 -1.73 -3.19
CA TYR A 92 4.15 -1.19 -1.91
C TYR A 92 3.84 0.31 -1.96
N ILE A 93 4.54 1.10 -2.80
CA ILE A 93 4.23 2.53 -2.98
C ILE A 93 2.82 2.69 -3.55
N ARG A 94 2.49 1.90 -4.59
CA ARG A 94 1.14 1.89 -5.15
C ARG A 94 0.11 1.36 -4.18
N THR A 95 0.42 0.30 -3.43
CA THR A 95 -0.46 -0.22 -2.38
C THR A 95 -0.82 0.85 -1.36
N ILE A 96 0.15 1.65 -0.90
CA ILE A 96 -0.09 2.77 0.02
C ILE A 96 -1.11 3.76 -0.57
N LEU A 97 -0.96 4.12 -1.85
CA LEU A 97 -1.88 5.04 -2.53
C LEU A 97 -3.26 4.42 -2.78
N GLU A 98 -3.34 3.14 -3.15
CA GLU A 98 -4.64 2.47 -3.27
C GLU A 98 -5.34 2.33 -1.92
N LEU A 99 -4.62 2.10 -0.82
CA LEU A 99 -5.22 2.06 0.53
C LEU A 99 -5.75 3.44 0.95
N TYR A 100 -5.06 4.51 0.57
CA TYR A 100 -5.58 5.87 0.75
C TYR A 100 -6.86 6.07 -0.06
N ARG A 101 -6.86 5.71 -1.34
CA ARG A 101 -8.01 5.89 -2.23
C ARG A 101 -9.21 5.03 -1.82
N ALA A 102 -8.97 3.79 -1.41
CA ALA A 102 -10.02 2.83 -1.08
C ALA A 102 -10.62 3.05 0.31
N TYR A 103 -9.79 3.44 1.30
CA TYR A 103 -10.19 3.45 2.72
C TYR A 103 -9.79 4.72 3.47
N GLY A 104 -9.10 5.65 2.85
CA GLY A 104 -8.65 6.89 3.49
C GLY A 104 -7.44 6.74 4.40
N PHE A 105 -6.69 5.63 4.33
CA PHE A 105 -5.48 5.45 5.15
C PHE A 105 -4.38 6.43 4.71
N ARG A 106 -3.87 7.24 5.65
CA ARG A 106 -2.98 8.38 5.35
C ARG A 106 -1.55 8.22 5.86
N LYS A 107 -1.34 7.46 6.94
CA LYS A 107 -0.04 7.35 7.61
C LYS A 107 0.50 5.92 7.55
N PHE A 108 1.72 5.78 7.04
CA PHE A 108 2.39 4.50 6.88
C PHE A 108 3.84 4.61 7.32
N ILE A 109 4.37 3.53 7.89
CA ILE A 109 5.78 3.43 8.30
C ILE A 109 6.42 2.33 7.45
N VAL A 110 7.45 2.67 6.68
CA VAL A 110 8.23 1.71 5.88
C VAL A 110 9.52 1.40 6.62
N LEU A 111 9.58 0.23 7.25
CA LEU A 111 10.78 -0.24 7.95
C LEU A 111 11.75 -0.92 6.98
N VAL A 112 13.02 -0.55 7.04
CA VAL A 112 14.08 -1.07 6.16
C VAL A 112 15.30 -1.48 6.96
N PRO A 113 16.04 -2.53 6.55
CA PRO A 113 17.09 -3.12 7.38
C PRO A 113 18.44 -2.39 7.30
N SER A 114 18.61 -1.42 6.41
CA SER A 114 19.85 -0.65 6.28
C SER A 114 19.63 0.75 5.72
N VAL A 115 20.58 1.65 6.00
CA VAL A 115 20.61 3.01 5.45
C VAL A 115 20.65 2.99 3.92
N ALA A 116 21.44 2.10 3.31
CA ALA A 116 21.52 1.99 1.86
C ALA A 116 20.17 1.66 1.21
N ILE A 117 19.39 0.75 1.82
CA ILE A 117 18.04 0.43 1.34
C ILE A 117 17.11 1.63 1.53
N ARG A 118 17.20 2.34 2.66
CA ARG A 118 16.43 3.57 2.92
C ARG A 118 16.65 4.63 1.84
N GLU A 119 17.90 4.91 1.47
CA GLU A 119 18.21 5.88 0.42
C GLU A 119 17.68 5.43 -0.95
N GLY A 120 17.73 4.12 -1.23
CA GLY A 120 17.14 3.53 -2.44
C GLY A 120 15.61 3.69 -2.49
N VAL A 121 14.94 3.51 -1.36
CA VAL A 121 13.50 3.74 -1.22
C VAL A 121 13.15 5.22 -1.41
N LYS A 122 13.88 6.13 -0.76
CA LYS A 122 13.70 7.58 -0.90
C LYS A 122 13.80 8.02 -2.36
N LYS A 123 14.85 7.58 -3.05
CA LYS A 123 15.02 7.84 -4.49
C LYS A 123 13.90 7.25 -5.35
N SER A 124 13.37 6.08 -4.97
CA SER A 124 12.22 5.47 -5.65
C SER A 124 10.94 6.29 -5.46
N LEU A 125 10.68 6.79 -4.25
CA LEU A 125 9.55 7.68 -3.95
C LEU A 125 9.64 9.00 -4.74
N GLU A 126 10.84 9.55 -4.91
CA GLU A 126 11.09 10.75 -5.71
C GLU A 126 10.86 10.49 -7.21
N ASN A 127 11.47 9.43 -7.75
CA ASN A 127 11.42 9.11 -9.18
C ASN A 127 10.03 8.70 -9.66
N THR A 128 9.22 8.07 -8.80
CA THR A 128 7.88 7.60 -9.15
C THR A 128 6.81 8.68 -8.97
N LYS A 129 7.13 9.82 -8.33
CA LYS A 129 6.17 10.84 -7.91
C LYS A 129 5.31 11.39 -9.06
N ASP A 130 5.91 11.70 -10.20
CA ASP A 130 5.18 12.22 -11.36
C ASP A 130 4.22 11.18 -11.93
N GLN A 131 4.67 9.93 -12.04
CA GLN A 131 3.83 8.83 -12.52
C GLN A 131 2.70 8.51 -11.54
N MET A 132 2.95 8.54 -10.23
CA MET A 132 1.90 8.36 -9.23
C MET A 132 0.83 9.44 -9.34
N ARG A 133 1.23 10.70 -9.54
CA ARG A 133 0.28 11.80 -9.78
C ARG A 133 -0.58 11.58 -11.03
N GLU A 134 -0.03 10.96 -12.08
CA GLU A 134 -0.80 10.62 -13.28
C GLU A 134 -1.79 9.47 -13.03
N ILE A 135 -1.40 8.44 -12.26
CA ILE A 135 -2.25 7.28 -11.97
C ILE A 135 -3.37 7.63 -10.98
N TYR A 136 -3.06 8.46 -9.98
CA TYR A 136 -3.94 8.77 -8.84
C TYR A 136 -4.45 10.22 -8.89
N GLU A 137 -4.74 10.75 -10.09
CA GLU A 137 -5.46 12.03 -10.28
C GLU A 137 -4.91 13.24 -9.48
N ARG A 138 -3.57 13.37 -9.44
CA ARG A 138 -2.80 14.41 -8.71
C ARG A 138 -2.81 14.30 -7.20
N GLU A 139 -3.17 13.15 -6.64
CA GLU A 139 -2.89 12.87 -5.22
C GLU A 139 -1.40 13.11 -4.91
N THR A 140 -1.16 13.82 -3.81
CA THR A 140 0.19 14.15 -3.35
C THR A 140 0.46 13.41 -2.06
N TYR A 141 1.57 12.69 -2.03
CA TYR A 141 2.13 12.14 -0.80
C TYR A 141 3.44 12.84 -0.45
N SER A 142 3.73 12.85 0.85
CA SER A 142 4.98 13.30 1.43
C SER A 142 5.62 12.15 2.20
N PHE A 143 6.94 12.16 2.29
CA PHE A 143 7.71 11.20 3.09
C PHE A 143 8.74 11.97 3.91
N TYR A 144 9.05 11.46 5.09
CA TYR A 144 9.90 12.09 6.09
C TYR A 144 10.84 11.04 6.69
N GLU A 145 11.94 11.51 7.29
CA GLU A 145 12.93 10.68 8.03
C GLU A 145 12.72 10.79 9.54
#